data_AF-A0A164HZI1-F1
#
_entry.id   AF-A0A164HZI1-F1
#
_cell.length_a   1.000
_cell.length_b   1.000
_cell.length_c   1.000
_cell.angle_alpha   90.00
_cell.angle_beta   90.00
_cell.angle_gamma   90.00
#
_symmetry.space_group_name_H-M   'P 1'
#
loop_
_entity.id
_entity.type
_entity.pdbx_description
1 polymer ?
#
loop_
_entity_poly.entity_id
_entity_poly.type
_entity_poly.pdbx_seq_one_letter_code
_entity_poly.pdbx_strand_id
1 'polypeptide(L)'
;MEPGFAGAFERLKKSEFYESQPQISTENNEQIISKQIISYKAGSVVVNQRQRGNPVLKSIRNVPWEYGEIVPDFVMGHTSCALFLSLQYHNLNPQVIYIYFF
;
A
#
# COMPACT_ATOMS: atom_id res chain seq x y z
N MET A 1 -31.38 -6.26 -38.46
CA MET A 1 -30.12 -6.81 -37.91
C MET A 1 -29.97 -6.20 -36.54
N GLU A 2 -29.98 -7.01 -35.48
CA GLU A 2 -29.76 -6.55 -34.11
C GLU A 2 -28.34 -5.96 -34.01
N PRO A 3 -28.16 -4.76 -33.43
CA PRO A 3 -26.82 -4.25 -33.18
C PRO A 3 -26.13 -5.18 -32.17
N GLY A 4 -25.02 -5.80 -32.58
CA GLY A 4 -24.19 -6.60 -31.68
C GLY A 4 -23.74 -5.81 -30.47
N PHE A 5 -23.27 -6.51 -29.43
CA PHE A 5 -22.90 -5.94 -28.13
C PHE A 5 -22.13 -4.61 -28.20
N ALA A 6 -21.17 -4.47 -29.13
CA ALA A 6 -20.39 -3.25 -29.33
C ALA A 6 -21.25 -2.02 -29.69
N GLY A 7 -22.24 -2.18 -30.58
CA GLY A 7 -23.13 -1.09 -30.99
C GLY A 7 -24.13 -0.70 -29.90
N ALA A 8 -24.59 -1.68 -29.10
CA ALA A 8 -25.41 -1.41 -27.93
C ALA A 8 -24.62 -0.62 -26.85
N PHE A 9 -23.36 -0.99 -26.63
CA PHE A 9 -22.48 -0.33 -25.67
C PHE A 9 -22.12 1.11 -26.08
N GLU A 10 -21.98 1.39 -27.37
CA GLU A 10 -21.72 2.74 -27.88
C GLU A 10 -22.92 3.68 -27.69
N ARG A 11 -24.16 3.15 -27.81
CA ARG A 11 -25.38 3.91 -27.53
C ARG A 11 -25.53 4.24 -26.05
N LEU A 12 -25.16 3.29 -25.17
CA LEU A 12 -25.11 3.55 -23.73
C LEU A 12 -24.18 4.72 -23.43
N LYS A 13 -22.96 4.74 -23.98
CA LYS A 13 -22.00 5.85 -23.80
C LYS A 13 -22.50 7.23 -24.24
N LYS A 14 -23.43 7.28 -25.20
CA LYS A 14 -24.02 8.52 -25.73
C LYS A 14 -25.31 8.92 -25.01
N SER A 15 -25.82 8.08 -24.11
CA SER A 15 -27.04 8.38 -23.38
C SER A 15 -26.77 9.34 -22.23
N GLU A 16 -27.75 10.18 -21.91
CA GLU A 16 -27.71 11.10 -20.76
C GLU A 16 -27.55 10.38 -19.41
N PHE A 17 -27.73 9.06 -19.39
CA PHE A 17 -27.57 8.20 -18.21
C PHE A 17 -26.15 7.64 -18.04
N TYR A 18 -25.29 7.79 -19.04
CA TYR A 18 -23.90 7.36 -18.93
C TYR A 18 -23.07 8.44 -18.25
N GLU A 19 -22.96 8.30 -16.93
CA GLU A 19 -21.95 9.00 -16.15
C GLU A 19 -20.58 8.49 -16.60
N SER A 20 -19.85 9.28 -17.38
CA SER A 20 -18.43 8.99 -17.63
C SER A 20 -17.73 8.97 -16.27
N GLN A 21 -17.09 7.85 -15.92
CA GLN A 21 -16.17 7.77 -14.77
C GLN A 21 -15.29 9.03 -14.76
N PRO A 22 -15.09 9.66 -13.60
CA PRO A 22 -14.48 10.99 -13.51
C PRO A 22 -13.18 11.01 -14.31
N GLN A 23 -13.11 11.94 -15.26
CA GLN A 23 -11.88 12.28 -15.96
C GLN A 23 -10.88 12.73 -14.89
N ILE A 24 -9.79 12.00 -14.71
CA ILE A 24 -8.60 12.52 -14.01
C ILE A 24 -8.05 13.60 -14.94
N SER A 25 -8.54 14.83 -14.77
CA SER A 25 -7.94 16.02 -15.35
C SER A 25 -6.53 16.13 -14.79
N THR A 26 -5.56 16.06 -15.69
CA THR A 26 -4.23 16.58 -15.45
C THR A 26 -4.38 18.03 -14.98
N GLU A 27 -3.70 18.36 -13.88
CA GLU A 27 -3.64 19.67 -13.19
C GLU A 27 -4.53 19.82 -11.94
N ASN A 28 -3.83 19.74 -10.79
CA ASN A 28 -4.08 20.48 -9.55
C ASN A 28 -5.36 20.18 -8.77
N ASN A 29 -5.42 19.05 -8.05
CA ASN A 29 -5.94 18.89 -6.67
C ASN A 29 -6.20 17.40 -6.31
N GLU A 30 -5.14 16.65 -5.97
CA GLU A 30 -5.26 15.27 -5.41
C GLU A 30 -4.77 15.17 -3.95
N GLN A 31 -4.60 16.29 -3.23
CA GLN A 31 -4.05 16.26 -1.86
C GLN A 31 -5.03 15.75 -0.77
N ILE A 32 -6.28 15.40 -1.09
CA ILE A 32 -7.29 15.16 -0.04
C ILE A 32 -7.93 13.74 -0.09
N ILE A 33 -7.76 12.98 -1.19
CA ILE A 33 -8.18 11.55 -1.27
C ILE A 33 -6.97 10.63 -1.57
N SER A 34 -5.75 11.09 -1.26
CA SER A 34 -4.53 10.28 -1.33
C SER A 34 -4.13 9.72 0.04
N LYS A 35 -5.10 9.43 0.93
CA LYS A 35 -4.80 8.68 2.16
C LYS A 35 -4.61 7.20 1.80
N GLN A 36 -3.49 6.95 1.14
CA GLN A 36 -2.72 5.72 1.11
C GLN A 36 -3.49 4.46 0.68
N ILE A 37 -3.89 4.39 -0.60
CA ILE A 37 -3.68 3.11 -1.29
C ILE A 37 -2.16 3.00 -1.45
N ILE A 38 -1.47 2.50 -0.42
CA ILE A 38 -0.12 1.99 -0.61
C ILE A 38 -0.29 0.95 -1.70
N SER A 39 0.21 1.25 -2.90
CA SER A 39 0.24 0.29 -3.99
C SER A 39 1.24 -0.78 -3.58
N TYR A 40 0.79 -1.74 -2.80
CA TYR A 40 1.61 -2.87 -2.38
C TYR A 40 1.94 -3.64 -3.66
N LYS A 41 3.15 -3.45 -4.18
CA LYS A 41 3.66 -4.30 -5.25
C LYS A 41 3.62 -5.73 -4.75
N ALA A 42 2.82 -6.55 -5.41
CA ALA A 42 2.77 -7.98 -5.13
C ALA A 42 4.19 -8.55 -5.25
N GLY A 43 4.72 -9.10 -4.16
CA GLY A 43 6.05 -9.69 -4.11
C GLY A 43 7.19 -8.74 -3.73
N SER A 44 6.91 -7.56 -3.17
CA SER A 44 7.93 -6.68 -2.57
C SER A 44 7.60 -6.38 -1.12
N VAL A 45 8.62 -6.35 -0.26
CA VAL A 45 8.47 -5.97 1.16
C VAL A 45 8.65 -4.45 1.30
N VAL A 46 7.66 -3.78 1.89
CA VAL A 46 7.78 -2.37 2.25
C VAL A 46 8.38 -2.27 3.65
N VAL A 47 9.45 -1.50 3.78
CA VAL A 47 10.23 -1.33 5.00
C VAL A 47 10.06 0.09 5.52
N ASN A 48 9.84 0.22 6.82
CA ASN A 48 9.77 1.53 7.46
C ASN A 48 11.13 2.23 7.41
N GLN A 49 11.13 3.54 7.15
CA GLN A 49 12.34 4.35 7.19
C GLN A 49 13.09 4.26 8.54
N ARG A 50 12.38 3.98 9.63
CA ARG A 50 12.95 3.75 10.98
C ARG A 50 13.84 2.52 11.07
N GLN A 51 13.69 1.55 10.16
CA GLN A 51 14.50 0.33 10.11
C GLN A 51 15.81 0.51 9.31
N ARG A 52 16.13 1.74 8.89
CA ARG A 52 17.39 2.03 8.20
C ARG A 52 18.59 1.62 9.06
N GLY A 53 19.46 0.79 8.50
CA GLY A 53 20.64 0.28 9.19
C GLY A 53 20.43 -1.02 9.97
N ASN A 54 19.21 -1.56 10.03
CA ASN A 54 18.97 -2.86 10.64
C ASN A 54 19.69 -3.98 9.85
N PRO A 55 20.55 -4.81 10.49
CA PRO A 55 21.22 -5.92 9.81
C PRO A 55 20.25 -6.92 9.18
N VAL A 56 19.00 -7.01 9.66
CA VAL A 56 17.97 -7.88 9.06
C VAL A 56 17.74 -7.58 7.58
N LEU A 57 17.88 -6.31 7.16
CA LEU A 57 17.71 -5.92 5.75
C LEU A 57 18.77 -6.56 4.84
N LYS A 58 19.95 -6.89 5.35
CA LYS A 58 21.02 -7.58 4.61
C LYS A 58 20.75 -9.07 4.42
N SER A 59 19.90 -9.63 5.28
CA SER A 59 19.50 -11.04 5.25
C SER A 59 18.31 -11.28 4.33
N ILE A 60 17.51 -10.26 4.05
CA ILE A 60 16.39 -10.33 3.10
C ILE A 60 16.96 -10.25 1.67
N ARG A 61 17.17 -11.41 1.03
CA ARG A 61 17.72 -11.54 -0.33
C ARG A 61 16.77 -12.17 -1.35
N ASN A 62 15.81 -12.96 -0.87
CA ASN A 62 14.91 -13.73 -1.73
C ASN A 62 13.73 -12.91 -2.25
N VAL A 63 13.46 -11.75 -1.65
CA VAL A 63 12.34 -10.88 -1.97
C VAL A 63 12.86 -9.45 -2.09
N PRO A 64 12.51 -8.70 -3.14
CA PRO A 64 12.83 -7.29 -3.22
C PRO A 64 12.17 -6.53 -2.08
N TRP A 65 12.79 -5.44 -1.65
CA TRP A 65 12.22 -4.57 -0.64
C TRP A 65 12.49 -3.11 -0.97
N GLU A 66 11.59 -2.24 -0.53
CA GLU A 66 11.67 -0.79 -0.74
C GLU A 66 11.30 -0.05 0.53
N TYR A 67 11.81 1.17 0.69
CA TYR A 67 11.41 2.02 1.81
C TYR A 67 10.05 2.66 1.52
N GLY A 68 9.16 2.63 2.51
CA GLY A 68 7.86 3.28 2.43
C GLY A 68 7.44 3.90 3.76
N GLU A 69 6.52 4.85 3.67
CA GLU A 69 5.90 5.47 4.84
C GLU A 69 4.76 4.59 5.35
N ILE A 70 5.14 3.62 6.18
CA ILE A 70 4.25 2.63 6.78
C ILE A 70 4.27 2.76 8.31
N VAL A 71 3.18 2.37 8.97
CA VAL A 71 3.08 2.33 10.43
C VAL A 71 3.91 1.17 11.02
N PRO A 72 3.77 -0.10 10.56
CA PRO A 72 4.59 -1.21 11.07
C PRO A 72 6.04 -1.12 10.55
N ASP A 73 6.93 -1.99 11.08
CA ASP A 73 8.33 -2.04 10.65
C ASP A 73 8.49 -2.64 9.24
N PHE A 74 7.72 -3.69 8.94
CA PHE A 74 7.75 -4.40 7.67
C PHE A 74 6.32 -4.74 7.22
N VAL A 75 6.00 -4.50 5.95
CA VAL A 75 4.76 -4.98 5.31
C VAL A 75 5.14 -5.88 4.15
N MET A 76 4.62 -7.11 4.15
CA MET A 76 4.89 -8.13 3.12
C MET A 76 3.70 -8.32 2.17
N GLY A 77 2.54 -7.77 2.52
CA GLY A 77 1.32 -7.82 1.72
C GLY A 77 0.19 -7.05 2.39
N HIS A 78 -0.95 -6.95 1.69
CA HIS A 78 -2.09 -6.13 2.11
C HIS A 78 -2.64 -6.49 3.52
N THR A 79 -2.54 -7.76 3.90
CA THR A 79 -3.02 -8.28 5.20
C THR A 79 -1.90 -8.91 6.03
N SER A 80 -0.63 -8.59 5.72
CA SER A 80 0.51 -9.25 6.36
C SER A 80 1.64 -8.25 6.64
N CYS A 81 1.91 -8.05 7.93
CA CYS A 81 3.00 -7.23 8.43
C CYS A 81 3.86 -8.00 9.44
N ALA A 82 5.09 -7.52 9.64
CA ALA A 82 6.00 -8.01 10.66
C ALA A 82 6.59 -6.83 11.45
N LEU A 83 6.85 -7.08 12.71
CA LEU A 83 7.50 -6.16 13.64
C LEU A 83 8.86 -6.73 14.02
N PHE A 84 9.87 -5.88 14.13
CA PHE A 84 11.20 -6.29 14.58
C PHE A 84 11.45 -5.82 16.00
N LEU A 85 11.59 -6.78 16.91
CA LEU A 85 11.81 -6.52 18.32
C LEU A 85 13.07 -7.24 18.80
N SER A 86 14.10 -6.48 19.16
CA SER A 86 15.32 -7.05 19.72
C SER A 86 15.12 -7.35 21.22
N LEU A 87 15.28 -8.63 21.60
CA LEU A 87 15.15 -9.10 22.99
C LEU A 87 16.11 -8.35 23.96
N GLN A 88 17.27 -7.94 23.46
CA GLN A 88 18.27 -7.18 24.23
C GLN A 88 17.75 -5.78 24.62
N TYR A 89 16.89 -5.18 23.80
CA TYR A 89 16.23 -3.89 24.07
C TYR A 89 15.04 -4.05 25.01
N HIS A 90 14.37 -5.19 24.91
CA HIS A 90 13.21 -5.56 25.70
C HIS A 90 13.55 -5.81 27.19
N ASN A 91 14.72 -6.39 27.46
CA ASN A 91 15.23 -6.57 28.82
C ASN A 91 15.66 -5.25 29.49
N LEU A 92 15.86 -4.17 28.72
CA LEU A 92 16.27 -2.87 29.25
C LEU A 92 15.07 -1.98 29.63
N ASN A 93 13.90 -2.21 29.03
CA ASN A 93 12.66 -1.46 29.31
C ASN A 93 11.42 -2.38 29.19
N PRO A 94 10.98 -3.05 30.27
CA PRO A 94 9.88 -4.01 30.24
C PRO A 94 8.49 -3.41 29.90
N GLN A 95 8.35 -2.08 29.85
CA GLN A 95 7.09 -1.37 29.56
C GLN A 95 6.82 -1.13 28.06
N VAL A 96 7.78 -1.41 27.17
CA VAL A 96 7.68 -1.03 25.74
C VAL A 96 6.71 -1.91 24.94
N ILE A 97 6.53 -3.17 25.35
CA ILE A 97 5.67 -4.15 24.67
C ILE A 97 4.19 -3.75 24.66
N TYR A 98 3.74 -3.07 25.72
CA TYR A 98 2.32 -2.77 25.90
C TYR A 98 1.81 -1.72 24.90
N ILE A 99 2.67 -0.79 24.46
CA ILE A 99 2.32 0.31 23.55
C ILE A 99 2.25 -0.11 22.08
N TYR A 100 2.98 -1.15 21.68
CA TYR A 100 2.98 -1.62 20.28
C TYR A 100 1.91 -2.69 19.99
N PHE A 101 1.25 -3.22 21.02
CA PHE A 101 0.31 -4.34 20.90
C PHE A 101 -1.17 -3.96 21.18
N PHE A 102 -1.45 -2.74 21.65
CA PHE A 102 -2.82 -2.23 21.88
C PHE A 102 -3.11 -1.03 20.98
#